data_AF-A0AAX6NIQ4-F1
#
_entry.id   AF-A0AAX6NIQ4-F1
#
_cell.length_a   1.000
_cell.length_b   1.000
_cell.length_c   1.000
_cell.angle_alpha   90.00
_cell.angle_beta   90.00
_cell.angle_gamma   90.00
#
_symmetry.space_group_name_H-M   'P 1'
#
loop_
_entity.id
_entity.type
_entity.pdbx_description
1 polymer ?
#
loop_
_entity_poly.entity_id
_entity_poly.type
_entity_poly.pdbx_seq_one_letter_code
_entity_poly.pdbx_strand_id
1 'polypeptide(L)'
;MDLSIFKINKISNRKAYKDKEGSVYLECKHCGITPIQNFGNDKRGFMGKRSECTPCRRRTKVDRDRIGTKTNLTIKGKVMEVTYYKMSQARRYAYKDNKGEIYLACTSCKEVKHIDCFYKDSKRGFLDRQSKCKICIDIKNNEWDISNEEYLKEKNKEWRELNRERIFEQRKEYRENNKRKIFLSKKRYREENKEKIYLKKKVYREENKEKEKERIKNWHKENPLKQRYYSQRRLARYKSLPDTLTEEQLEGILNIYEHKCCLTGVTEYTLDHVIPLNIGHGGTTFENILPLSRILNGSKQDKNIFEWAKSVYELYGFTLEHFYEVMTEVARRNNMTFSEYRDYIYWCFENKINLIEDN
;
A
#
# COMPACT_ATOMS: atom_id res chain seq x y z
N MET A 1 25.96 -38.84 43.20
CA MET A 1 27.36 -39.20 43.51
C MET A 1 28.16 -37.92 43.52
N ASP A 2 28.65 -37.50 44.68
CA ASP A 2 29.57 -36.37 44.77
C ASP A 2 30.94 -36.83 44.30
N LEU A 3 31.35 -36.36 43.13
CA LEU A 3 32.60 -36.74 42.47
C LEU A 3 33.51 -35.51 42.40
N SER A 4 34.69 -35.59 43.00
CA SER A 4 35.71 -34.54 42.93
C SER A 4 36.79 -34.92 41.92
N ILE A 5 37.22 -33.96 41.09
CA ILE A 5 38.33 -34.16 40.15
C ILE A 5 39.62 -34.15 40.96
N PHE A 6 40.43 -35.20 40.83
CA PHE A 6 41.73 -35.28 41.51
C PHE A 6 42.92 -35.38 40.54
N LYS A 7 42.67 -35.64 39.24
CA LYS A 7 43.73 -35.67 38.22
C LYS A 7 43.20 -35.29 36.84
N ILE A 8 44.00 -34.57 36.07
CA ILE A 8 43.68 -34.16 34.68
C ILE A 8 44.87 -34.49 33.77
N ASN A 9 44.59 -35.05 32.60
CA ASN A 9 45.58 -35.24 31.55
C ASN A 9 45.84 -33.92 30.82
N LYS A 10 47.07 -33.39 30.89
CA LYS A 10 47.43 -32.09 30.32
C LYS A 10 47.29 -31.99 28.79
N ILE A 11 47.31 -33.11 28.07
CA ILE A 11 47.27 -33.13 26.59
C ILE A 11 45.83 -33.29 26.09
N SER A 12 45.10 -34.27 26.61
CA SER A 12 43.74 -34.61 26.16
C SER A 12 42.62 -33.94 26.96
N ASN A 13 42.98 -33.21 28.01
CA ASN A 13 42.06 -32.62 29.00
C ASN A 13 41.13 -33.65 29.70
N ARG A 14 41.48 -34.93 29.63
CA ARG A 14 40.70 -36.04 30.22
C ARG A 14 40.83 -36.06 31.74
N LYS A 15 39.71 -36.19 32.45
CA LYS A 15 39.63 -36.08 33.92
C LYS A 15 39.46 -37.43 34.63
N ALA A 16 39.99 -37.50 35.84
CA ALA A 16 39.79 -38.57 36.80
C ALA A 16 39.11 -38.02 38.06
N TYR A 17 38.15 -38.78 38.58
CA TYR A 17 37.29 -38.39 39.68
C TYR A 17 37.39 -39.40 40.83
N LYS A 18 37.15 -38.92 42.05
CA LYS A 18 37.09 -39.74 43.26
C LYS A 18 35.79 -39.44 44.00
N ASP A 19 35.10 -40.47 44.51
CA ASP A 19 33.96 -40.28 45.41
C ASP A 19 34.41 -40.19 46.88
N LYS A 20 33.45 -39.94 47.78
CA LYS A 20 33.69 -39.82 49.24
C LYS A 20 34.22 -41.12 49.85
N GLU A 21 33.93 -42.27 49.25
CA GLU A 21 34.36 -43.61 49.68
C GLU A 21 35.73 -43.98 49.11
N GLY A 22 36.27 -43.16 48.20
CA GLY A 22 37.58 -43.29 47.62
C GLY A 22 37.65 -44.09 46.33
N SER A 23 36.51 -44.50 45.76
CA SER A 23 36.45 -45.16 44.46
C SER A 23 36.80 -44.19 43.35
N VAL A 24 37.51 -44.70 42.33
CA VAL A 24 38.07 -43.90 41.24
C VAL A 24 37.26 -44.08 39.96
N TYR A 25 37.00 -42.98 39.26
CA TYR A 25 36.29 -42.92 37.99
C TYR A 25 37.11 -42.17 36.94
N LEU A 26 36.93 -42.52 35.67
CA LEU A 26 37.57 -41.88 34.53
C LEU A 26 36.52 -41.46 33.49
N GLU A 27 36.79 -40.37 32.78
CA GLU A 27 36.03 -40.02 31.57
C GLU A 27 36.27 -41.05 30.46
N CYS A 28 35.20 -41.71 30.00
CA CYS A 28 35.16 -42.46 28.77
C CYS A 28 34.83 -41.52 27.61
N LYS A 29 35.56 -41.61 26.49
CA LYS A 29 35.32 -40.80 25.29
C LYS A 29 33.93 -41.01 24.63
N HIS A 30 33.15 -42.00 25.10
CA HIS A 30 31.85 -42.37 24.52
C HIS A 30 30.67 -42.25 25.49
N CYS A 31 30.85 -42.57 26.77
CA CYS A 31 29.74 -42.63 27.74
C CYS A 31 29.93 -41.76 28.99
N GLY A 32 30.94 -40.88 28.99
CA GLY A 32 31.20 -39.99 30.12
C GLY A 32 31.87 -40.69 31.30
N ILE A 33 31.59 -40.23 32.52
CA ILE A 33 32.26 -40.70 33.73
C ILE A 33 31.90 -42.16 34.00
N THR A 34 32.92 -43.01 34.19
CA THR A 34 32.74 -44.45 34.36
C THR A 34 33.74 -44.98 35.39
N PRO A 35 33.38 -45.97 36.23
CA PRO A 35 34.31 -46.56 37.18
C PRO A 35 35.60 -47.08 36.52
N ILE A 36 36.76 -46.87 37.16
CA ILE A 36 38.08 -47.17 36.58
C ILE A 36 38.26 -48.66 36.25
N GLN A 37 37.59 -49.55 37.00
CA GLN A 37 37.59 -50.99 36.77
C GLN A 37 36.99 -51.38 35.41
N ASN A 38 36.12 -50.55 34.85
CA ASN A 38 35.53 -50.78 33.55
C ASN A 38 36.47 -50.40 32.39
N PHE A 39 37.71 -49.99 32.64
CA PHE A 39 38.69 -49.70 31.61
C PHE A 39 39.78 -50.77 31.54
N GLY A 40 40.04 -51.26 30.32
CA GLY A 40 41.18 -52.14 30.06
C GLY A 40 42.51 -51.40 30.26
N ASN A 41 43.54 -52.16 30.61
CA ASN A 41 44.89 -51.63 30.81
C ASN A 41 45.52 -51.15 29.49
N ASP A 42 46.26 -50.04 29.57
CA ASP A 42 47.09 -49.49 28.50
C ASP A 42 48.22 -48.67 29.13
N LYS A 43 49.47 -49.13 28.98
CA LYS A 43 50.65 -48.49 29.59
C LYS A 43 50.87 -47.05 29.12
N ARG A 44 50.39 -46.68 27.93
CA ARG A 44 50.46 -45.31 27.39
C ARG A 44 49.22 -44.46 27.70
N GLY A 45 48.20 -45.08 28.29
CA GLY A 45 46.93 -44.45 28.60
C GLY A 45 46.98 -43.61 29.88
N PHE A 46 46.12 -42.59 29.95
CA PHE A 46 45.95 -41.80 31.17
C PHE A 46 45.55 -42.71 32.35
N MET A 47 46.28 -42.61 33.46
CA MET A 47 46.16 -43.51 34.62
C MET A 47 46.39 -45.00 34.30
N GLY A 48 47.17 -45.32 33.25
CA GLY A 48 47.41 -46.71 32.83
C GLY A 48 46.19 -47.38 32.20
N LYS A 49 45.18 -46.60 31.81
CA LYS A 49 43.89 -47.07 31.30
C LYS A 49 43.58 -46.53 29.91
N ARG A 50 42.90 -47.34 29.11
CA ARG A 50 42.41 -46.96 27.76
C ARG A 50 41.49 -45.73 27.82
N SER A 51 41.35 -45.04 26.69
CA SER A 51 40.49 -43.85 26.52
C SER A 51 38.98 -44.16 26.46
N GLU A 52 38.63 -45.41 26.24
CA GLU A 52 37.25 -45.93 26.20
C GLU A 52 37.10 -47.07 27.21
N CYS A 53 35.94 -47.17 27.87
CA CYS A 53 35.64 -48.27 28.76
C CYS A 53 35.36 -49.56 27.97
N THR A 54 35.57 -50.72 28.60
CA THR A 54 35.37 -52.05 28.04
C THR A 54 33.96 -52.23 27.46
N PRO A 55 32.86 -51.80 28.11
CA PRO A 55 31.53 -51.83 27.49
C PRO A 55 31.44 -51.03 26.18
N CYS A 56 31.97 -49.80 26.16
CA CYS A 56 31.97 -48.97 24.96
C CYS A 56 32.87 -49.56 23.87
N ARG A 57 34.04 -50.09 24.22
CA ARG A 57 34.95 -50.78 23.29
C ARG A 57 34.31 -52.02 22.67
N ARG A 58 33.57 -52.81 23.46
CA ARG A 58 32.79 -53.95 22.94
C ARG A 58 31.70 -53.47 21.99
N ARG A 59 30.96 -52.42 22.35
CA ARG A 59 29.94 -51.81 21.46
C ARG A 59 30.54 -51.27 20.17
N THR A 60 31.67 -50.57 20.20
CA THR A 60 32.33 -50.06 18.99
C THR A 60 32.95 -51.15 18.14
N LYS A 61 33.31 -52.30 18.73
CA LYS A 61 33.66 -53.51 17.98
C LYS A 61 32.43 -54.03 17.23
N VAL A 62 31.30 -54.23 17.93
CA VAL A 62 30.04 -54.67 17.32
C VAL A 62 29.57 -53.72 16.21
N ASP A 63 29.63 -52.41 16.41
CA ASP A 63 29.23 -51.43 15.39
C ASP A 63 30.15 -51.47 14.15
N ARG A 64 31.46 -51.70 14.34
CA ARG A 64 32.40 -51.89 13.23
C ARG A 64 32.15 -53.19 12.49
N ASP A 65 31.90 -54.28 13.23
CA ASP A 65 31.60 -55.59 12.68
C ASP A 65 30.25 -55.60 11.92
N ARG A 66 29.35 -54.63 12.18
CA ARG A 66 28.11 -54.42 11.40
C ARG A 66 28.36 -53.77 10.04
N ILE A 67 29.41 -52.99 9.85
CA ILE A 67 29.64 -52.36 8.55
C ILE A 67 29.89 -53.44 7.51
N GLY A 68 29.11 -53.41 6.42
CA GLY A 68 29.11 -54.43 5.38
C GLY A 68 28.08 -55.55 5.58
N THR A 69 27.38 -55.64 6.72
CA THR A 69 26.30 -56.61 6.91
C THR A 69 24.97 -56.10 6.37
N LYS A 70 24.10 -57.03 5.96
CA LYS A 70 22.76 -56.75 5.45
C LYS A 70 21.73 -56.69 6.57
N THR A 71 20.70 -55.87 6.39
CA THR A 71 19.56 -55.74 7.29
C THR A 71 18.32 -55.31 6.52
N ASN A 72 17.13 -55.59 7.04
CA ASN A 72 15.87 -55.18 6.45
C ASN A 72 15.34 -53.94 7.17
N LEU A 73 15.13 -52.85 6.43
CA LEU A 73 14.57 -51.60 6.96
C LEU A 73 13.27 -51.25 6.25
N THR A 74 12.32 -50.71 7.01
CA THR A 74 11.11 -50.12 6.44
C THR A 74 11.40 -48.68 6.02
N ILE A 75 11.45 -48.44 4.71
CA ILE A 75 11.67 -47.11 4.11
C ILE A 75 10.43 -46.76 3.30
N LYS A 76 9.76 -45.66 3.67
CA LYS A 76 8.46 -45.25 3.06
C LYS A 76 7.42 -46.39 3.05
N GLY A 77 7.32 -47.15 4.13
CA GLY A 77 6.36 -48.25 4.26
C GLY A 77 6.71 -49.54 3.50
N LYS A 78 7.85 -49.59 2.79
CA LYS A 78 8.34 -50.81 2.11
C LYS A 78 9.53 -51.38 2.84
N VAL A 79 9.53 -52.69 3.07
CA VAL A 79 10.69 -53.40 3.62
C VAL A 79 11.73 -53.53 2.51
N MET A 80 12.93 -53.00 2.76
CA MET A 80 14.05 -53.02 1.84
C MET A 80 15.26 -53.67 2.51
N GLU A 81 15.90 -54.62 1.81
CA GLU A 81 17.20 -55.13 2.22
C GLU A 81 18.27 -54.07 1.88
N VAL A 82 19.03 -53.66 2.89
CA VAL A 82 20.08 -52.66 2.77
C VAL A 82 21.33 -53.12 3.52
N THR A 83 22.48 -52.61 3.11
CA THR A 83 23.76 -52.87 3.76
C THR A 83 24.14 -51.68 4.65
N TYR A 84 24.66 -51.95 5.85
CA TYR A 84 25.32 -50.93 6.67
C TYR A 84 26.57 -50.41 5.95
N TYR A 85 26.48 -49.23 5.35
CA TYR A 85 27.51 -48.70 4.46
C TYR A 85 28.62 -47.96 5.22
N LYS A 86 28.25 -46.97 6.04
CA LYS A 86 29.19 -46.16 6.83
C LYS A 86 28.53 -45.75 8.13
N MET A 87 29.34 -45.39 9.12
CA MET A 87 28.86 -44.84 10.39
C MET A 87 29.61 -43.56 10.73
N SER A 88 28.88 -42.56 11.22
CA SER A 88 29.48 -41.32 11.74
C SER A 88 30.10 -41.55 13.12
N GLN A 89 30.95 -40.61 13.57
CA GLN A 89 31.48 -40.63 14.94
C GLN A 89 30.37 -40.60 16.01
N ALA A 90 29.24 -39.96 15.70
CA ALA A 90 28.05 -39.91 16.54
C ALA A 90 27.13 -41.15 16.37
N ARG A 91 27.63 -42.24 15.77
CA ARG A 91 26.93 -43.52 15.58
C ARG A 91 25.64 -43.41 14.75
N ARG A 92 25.63 -42.46 13.81
CA ARG A 92 24.58 -42.38 12.78
C ARG A 92 25.00 -43.26 11.60
N TYR A 93 24.16 -44.23 11.26
CA TYR A 93 24.40 -45.12 10.14
C TYR A 93 23.94 -44.51 8.82
N ALA A 94 24.73 -44.77 7.78
CA ALA A 94 24.35 -44.70 6.39
C ALA A 94 24.12 -46.12 5.88
N TYR A 95 23.08 -46.28 5.08
CA TYR A 95 22.68 -47.54 4.48
C TYR A 95 22.82 -47.43 2.97
N LYS A 96 23.19 -48.53 2.30
CA LYS A 96 23.28 -48.61 0.85
C LYS A 96 22.43 -49.77 0.35
N ASP A 97 21.57 -49.52 -0.61
CA ASP A 97 20.77 -50.60 -1.22
C ASP A 97 21.57 -51.35 -2.31
N ASN A 98 20.92 -52.34 -2.93
CA ASN A 98 21.53 -53.14 -4.00
C ASN A 98 21.78 -52.35 -5.29
N LYS A 99 21.12 -51.21 -5.48
CA LYS A 99 21.31 -50.30 -6.63
C LYS A 99 22.40 -49.25 -6.39
N GLY A 100 22.85 -49.14 -5.15
CA GLY A 100 23.88 -48.21 -4.72
C GLY A 100 23.37 -46.90 -4.14
N GLU A 101 22.06 -46.75 -3.98
CA GLU A 101 21.43 -45.57 -3.38
C GLU A 101 21.71 -45.50 -1.88
N ILE A 102 21.90 -44.27 -1.38
CA ILE A 102 22.30 -44.02 0.01
C ILE A 102 21.12 -43.51 0.82
N TYR A 103 20.95 -44.08 2.01
CA TYR A 103 19.93 -43.70 2.97
C TYR A 103 20.57 -43.32 4.32
N LEU A 104 19.97 -42.35 5.01
CA LEU A 104 20.42 -41.85 6.29
C LEU A 104 19.27 -41.85 7.29
N ALA A 105 19.57 -42.20 8.54
CA ALA A 105 18.63 -42.00 9.65
C ALA A 105 18.53 -40.50 10.00
N CYS A 106 17.31 -39.98 10.13
CA CYS A 106 17.07 -38.64 10.65
C CYS A 106 17.23 -38.59 12.17
N THR A 107 18.02 -37.66 12.69
CA THR A 107 18.24 -37.55 14.15
C THR A 107 17.01 -37.04 14.92
N SER A 108 16.05 -36.41 14.23
CA SER A 108 14.79 -35.91 14.80
C SER A 108 13.69 -36.98 14.74
N CYS A 109 13.14 -37.27 13.55
CA CYS A 109 12.05 -38.26 13.40
C CYS A 109 12.49 -39.73 13.45
N LYS A 110 13.79 -40.04 13.53
CA LYS A 110 14.38 -41.39 13.60
C LYS A 110 14.18 -42.29 12.37
N GLU A 111 13.32 -41.91 11.43
CA GLU A 111 13.14 -42.62 10.16
C GLU A 111 14.39 -42.60 9.28
N VAL A 112 14.61 -43.71 8.56
CA VAL A 112 15.64 -43.82 7.53
C VAL A 112 15.06 -43.32 6.20
N LYS A 113 15.72 -42.31 5.62
CA LYS A 113 15.26 -41.64 4.40
C LYS A 113 16.38 -41.59 3.38
N HIS A 114 16.00 -41.42 2.11
CA HIS A 114 16.95 -41.18 1.04
C HIS A 114 17.84 -39.97 1.37
N ILE A 115 19.10 -40.00 0.94
CA ILE A 115 20.08 -38.95 1.22
C ILE A 115 19.63 -37.55 0.77
N ASP A 116 18.78 -37.46 -0.26
CA ASP A 116 18.22 -36.20 -0.78
C ASP A 116 17.10 -35.60 0.08
N CYS A 117 16.58 -36.36 1.04
CA CYS A 117 15.68 -35.83 2.06
C CYS A 117 16.42 -34.98 3.10
N PHE A 118 17.72 -34.76 2.96
CA PHE A 118 18.55 -33.97 3.85
C PHE A 118 19.19 -32.80 3.09
N TYR A 119 19.27 -31.62 3.70
CA TYR A 119 20.00 -30.49 3.12
C TYR A 119 21.51 -30.78 3.09
N LYS A 120 22.20 -30.21 2.09
CA LYS A 120 23.66 -30.32 1.95
C LYS A 120 24.36 -29.57 3.08
N ASP A 121 25.34 -30.22 3.71
CA ASP A 121 26.26 -29.62 4.67
C ASP A 121 27.65 -30.19 4.46
N SER A 122 28.38 -29.62 3.49
CA SER A 122 29.71 -30.09 3.11
C SER A 122 30.81 -29.73 4.10
N LYS A 123 30.51 -28.91 5.13
CA LYS A 123 31.53 -28.49 6.11
C LYS A 123 31.54 -29.40 7.33
N ARG A 124 30.37 -29.85 7.77
CA ARG A 124 30.21 -30.57 9.05
C ARG A 124 29.32 -31.81 8.95
N GLY A 125 28.65 -32.01 7.82
CA GLY A 125 27.67 -33.07 7.62
C GLY A 125 28.31 -34.45 7.42
N PHE A 126 27.69 -35.47 8.01
CA PHE A 126 28.04 -36.85 7.70
C PHE A 126 27.55 -37.18 6.29
N LEU A 127 28.47 -37.57 5.40
CA LEU A 127 28.24 -37.69 3.95
C LEU A 127 27.70 -36.38 3.34
N ASP A 128 28.24 -35.23 3.76
CA ASP A 128 27.86 -33.90 3.30
C ASP A 128 26.36 -33.59 3.45
N ARG A 129 25.72 -34.18 4.46
CA ARG A 129 24.29 -33.99 4.74
C ARG A 129 24.03 -33.63 6.19
N GLN A 130 23.03 -32.80 6.37
CA GLN A 130 22.47 -32.48 7.68
C GLN A 130 21.99 -33.73 8.43
N SER A 131 21.99 -33.63 9.76
CA SER A 131 21.55 -34.71 10.63
C SER A 131 20.02 -34.90 10.66
N LYS A 132 19.29 -33.81 10.43
CA LYS A 132 17.83 -33.75 10.36
C LYS A 132 17.36 -33.68 8.91
N CYS A 133 16.26 -34.36 8.59
CA CYS A 133 15.66 -34.28 7.26
C CYS A 133 14.98 -32.93 7.05
N LYS A 134 14.79 -32.54 5.77
CA LYS A 134 14.20 -31.27 5.34
C LYS A 134 12.90 -30.97 6.07
N ILE A 135 11.95 -31.92 6.07
CA ILE A 135 10.66 -31.81 6.74
C ILE A 135 10.79 -31.43 8.23
N CYS A 136 11.67 -32.11 8.98
CA CYS A 136 11.86 -31.80 10.41
C CYS A 136 12.50 -30.42 10.64
N ILE A 137 13.30 -29.93 9.69
CA ILE A 137 13.88 -28.59 9.75
C ILE A 137 12.79 -27.57 9.43
N ASP A 138 11.99 -27.82 8.40
CA ASP A 138 10.93 -26.92 7.95
C ASP A 138 9.83 -26.77 9.01
N ILE A 139 9.41 -27.87 9.66
CA ILE A 139 8.48 -27.84 10.80
C ILE A 139 9.02 -26.94 11.90
N LYS A 140 10.28 -27.15 12.30
CA LYS A 140 10.91 -26.34 13.36
C LYS A 140 11.00 -24.86 12.99
N ASN A 141 11.34 -24.56 11.74
CA ASN A 141 11.41 -23.18 11.26
C ASN A 141 10.03 -22.52 11.28
N ASN A 142 8.99 -23.22 10.82
CA ASN A 142 7.61 -22.71 10.85
C ASN A 142 7.09 -22.50 12.28
N GLU A 143 7.37 -23.42 13.20
CA GLU A 143 7.06 -23.24 14.64
C GLU A 143 7.74 -21.98 15.19
N TRP A 144 8.99 -21.71 14.78
CA TRP A 144 9.70 -20.51 15.17
C TRP A 144 9.06 -19.26 14.54
N ASP A 145 8.73 -19.27 13.25
CA ASP A 145 8.08 -18.15 12.57
C ASP A 145 6.73 -17.80 13.21
N ILE A 146 5.93 -18.81 13.57
CA ILE A 146 4.63 -18.63 14.24
C ILE A 146 4.83 -18.07 15.65
N SER A 147 5.74 -18.65 16.45
CA SER A 147 5.98 -18.18 17.83
C SER A 147 6.68 -16.82 17.91
N ASN A 148 7.27 -16.34 16.81
CA ASN A 148 8.00 -15.08 16.74
C ASN A 148 7.38 -14.10 15.73
N GLU A 149 6.09 -14.26 15.41
CA GLU A 149 5.41 -13.45 14.39
C GLU A 149 5.53 -11.94 14.66
N GLU A 150 5.33 -11.52 15.92
CA GLU A 150 5.40 -10.12 16.31
C GLU A 150 6.82 -9.56 16.20
N TYR A 151 7.81 -10.33 16.64
CA TYR A 151 9.23 -10.00 16.46
C TYR A 151 9.58 -9.82 14.98
N LEU A 152 9.11 -10.73 14.11
CA LEU A 152 9.33 -10.65 12.67
C LEU A 152 8.64 -9.44 12.05
N LYS A 153 7.42 -9.11 12.49
CA LYS A 153 6.70 -7.90 12.05
C LYS A 153 7.48 -6.63 12.38
N GLU A 154 7.96 -6.50 13.62
CA GLU A 154 8.71 -5.33 14.03
C GLU A 154 10.05 -5.23 13.29
N LYS A 155 10.80 -6.33 13.16
CA LYS A 155 12.04 -6.36 12.39
C LYS A 155 11.82 -6.01 10.91
N ASN A 156 10.75 -6.50 10.31
CA ASN A 156 10.40 -6.16 8.93
C ASN A 156 10.01 -4.69 8.78
N LYS A 157 9.35 -4.11 9.79
CA LYS A 157 8.99 -2.69 9.82
C LYS A 157 10.24 -1.82 9.95
N GLU A 158 11.12 -2.12 10.90
CA GLU A 158 12.43 -1.46 11.04
C GLU A 158 13.23 -1.52 9.73
N TRP A 159 13.32 -2.70 9.11
CA TRP A 159 14.02 -2.86 7.84
C TRP A 159 13.40 -2.01 6.73
N ARG A 160 12.07 -1.97 6.61
CA ARG A 160 11.37 -1.15 5.61
C ARG A 160 11.61 0.34 5.82
N GLU A 161 11.68 0.78 7.08
CA GLU A 161 11.91 2.19 7.39
C GLU A 161 13.36 2.58 7.08
N LEU A 162 14.34 1.79 7.51
CA LEU A 162 15.76 1.99 7.20
C LEU A 162 16.06 1.91 5.70
N ASN A 163 15.26 1.16 4.93
CA ASN A 163 15.43 1.02 3.48
C ASN A 163 14.36 1.76 2.68
N ARG A 164 13.63 2.71 3.29
CA ARG A 164 12.50 3.40 2.66
C ARG A 164 12.87 4.02 1.32
N GLU A 165 13.97 4.78 1.28
CA GLU A 165 14.45 5.47 0.08
C GLU A 165 14.85 4.48 -1.02
N ARG A 166 15.60 3.44 -0.65
CA ARG A 166 16.00 2.37 -1.57
C ARG A 166 14.78 1.67 -2.18
N ILE A 167 13.77 1.36 -1.36
CA ILE A 167 12.53 0.72 -1.81
C ILE A 167 11.76 1.68 -2.73
N PHE A 168 11.72 2.96 -2.39
CA PHE A 168 11.07 3.97 -3.22
C PHE A 168 11.72 4.06 -4.60
N GLU A 169 13.06 4.17 -4.66
CA GLU A 169 13.78 4.31 -5.92
C GLU A 169 13.63 3.06 -6.79
N GLN A 170 13.78 1.86 -6.21
CA GLN A 170 13.54 0.60 -6.94
C GLN A 170 12.11 0.52 -7.49
N ARG A 171 11.11 0.98 -6.72
CA ARG A 171 9.71 1.00 -7.19
C ARG A 171 9.51 2.03 -8.30
N LYS A 172 10.17 3.17 -8.22
CA LYS A 172 10.12 4.23 -9.25
C LYS A 172 10.74 3.72 -10.54
N GLU A 173 11.96 3.19 -10.49
CA GLU A 173 12.67 2.59 -11.61
C GLU A 173 11.82 1.45 -12.24
N TYR A 174 11.28 0.55 -11.42
CA TYR A 174 10.40 -0.51 -11.90
C TYR A 174 9.18 0.06 -12.64
N ARG A 175 8.52 1.08 -12.07
CA ARG A 175 7.36 1.73 -12.70
C ARG A 175 7.74 2.36 -14.03
N GLU A 176 8.90 3.01 -14.11
CA GLU A 176 9.41 3.66 -15.32
C GLU A 176 9.75 2.65 -16.41
N ASN A 177 10.54 1.64 -16.09
CA ASN A 177 10.94 0.58 -17.03
C ASN A 177 9.77 -0.31 -17.46
N ASN A 178 8.70 -0.39 -16.65
CA ASN A 178 7.52 -1.23 -16.94
C ASN A 178 6.26 -0.42 -17.24
N LYS A 179 6.35 0.88 -17.56
CA LYS A 179 5.19 1.77 -17.82
C LYS A 179 4.16 1.12 -18.75
N ARG A 180 4.62 0.62 -19.90
CA ARG A 180 3.75 -0.01 -20.91
C ARG A 180 3.08 -1.29 -20.39
N LYS A 181 3.83 -2.15 -19.71
CA LYS A 181 3.31 -3.40 -19.12
C LYS A 181 2.25 -3.11 -18.06
N ILE A 182 2.51 -2.12 -17.19
CA ILE A 182 1.58 -1.69 -16.14
C ILE A 182 0.31 -1.11 -16.77
N PHE A 183 0.45 -0.25 -17.78
CA PHE A 183 -0.68 0.34 -18.49
C PHE A 183 -1.57 -0.74 -19.12
N LEU A 184 -0.99 -1.67 -19.89
CA LEU A 184 -1.73 -2.74 -20.54
C LEU A 184 -2.43 -3.65 -19.52
N SER A 185 -1.75 -3.99 -18.43
CA SER A 185 -2.35 -4.77 -17.34
C SER A 185 -3.55 -4.05 -16.70
N LYS A 186 -3.41 -2.74 -16.43
CA LYS A 186 -4.52 -1.92 -15.89
C LYS A 186 -5.68 -1.80 -16.88
N LYS A 187 -5.39 -1.64 -18.17
CA LYS A 187 -6.40 -1.58 -19.23
C LYS A 187 -7.20 -2.88 -19.28
N ARG A 188 -6.50 -4.01 -19.39
CA ARG A 188 -7.12 -5.34 -19.38
C ARG A 188 -7.97 -5.58 -18.13
N TYR A 189 -7.44 -5.24 -16.94
CA TYR A 189 -8.22 -5.36 -15.70
C TYR A 189 -9.52 -4.54 -15.75
N ARG A 190 -9.48 -3.30 -16.24
CA ARG A 190 -10.68 -2.46 -16.37
C ARG A 190 -11.69 -3.02 -17.36
N GLU A 191 -11.23 -3.60 -18.46
CA GLU A 191 -12.06 -4.21 -19.50
C GLU A 191 -12.73 -5.48 -18.98
N GLU A 192 -11.95 -6.41 -18.42
CA GLU A 192 -12.44 -7.69 -17.87
C GLU A 192 -13.33 -7.50 -16.64
N ASN A 193 -13.12 -6.44 -15.85
CA ASN A 193 -13.85 -6.19 -14.61
C ASN A 193 -14.83 -5.01 -14.72
N LYS A 194 -15.21 -4.61 -15.93
CA LYS A 194 -16.05 -3.43 -16.18
C LYS A 194 -17.33 -3.44 -15.35
N GLU A 195 -18.04 -4.58 -15.34
CA GLU A 195 -19.28 -4.76 -14.60
C GLU A 195 -19.07 -4.72 -13.08
N LYS A 196 -18.04 -5.41 -12.57
CA LYS A 196 -17.67 -5.38 -11.15
C LYS A 196 -17.32 -3.97 -10.69
N ILE A 197 -16.57 -3.21 -11.49
CA ILE A 197 -16.23 -1.82 -11.20
C ILE A 197 -17.50 -0.96 -11.19
N TYR A 198 -18.41 -1.16 -12.14
CA TYR A 198 -19.68 -0.46 -12.20
C TYR A 198 -20.55 -0.73 -10.97
N LEU A 199 -20.76 -2.01 -10.60
CA LEU A 199 -21.54 -2.40 -9.43
C LEU A 199 -20.95 -1.81 -8.15
N LYS A 200 -19.62 -1.89 -7.98
CA LYS A 200 -18.95 -1.28 -6.82
C LYS A 200 -19.17 0.23 -6.76
N LYS A 201 -19.10 0.93 -7.90
CA LYS A 201 -19.39 2.37 -7.95
C LYS A 201 -20.86 2.67 -7.67
N LYS A 202 -21.79 1.83 -8.14
CA LYS A 202 -23.22 1.98 -7.89
C LYS A 202 -23.53 1.85 -6.39
N VAL A 203 -23.06 0.77 -5.75
CA VAL A 203 -23.20 0.55 -4.30
C VAL A 203 -22.61 1.71 -3.52
N TYR A 204 -21.38 2.13 -3.86
CA TYR A 204 -20.75 3.27 -3.20
C TYR A 204 -21.59 4.56 -3.32
N ARG A 205 -22.17 4.85 -4.49
CA ARG A 205 -23.05 6.02 -4.67
C ARG A 205 -24.35 5.92 -3.88
N GLU A 206 -24.93 4.72 -3.78
CA GLU A 206 -26.16 4.47 -3.03
C GLU A 206 -25.92 4.62 -1.52
N GLU A 207 -24.86 3.99 -1.00
CA GLU A 207 -24.45 4.07 0.42
C GLU A 207 -24.05 5.50 0.83
N ASN A 208 -23.42 6.26 -0.08
CA ASN A 208 -22.95 7.62 0.20
C ASN A 208 -23.89 8.70 -0.34
N LYS A 209 -25.12 8.36 -0.71
CA LYS A 209 -26.08 9.29 -1.31
C LYS A 209 -26.35 10.51 -0.43
N GLU A 210 -26.59 10.29 0.86
CA GLU A 210 -26.86 11.39 1.80
C GLU A 210 -25.62 12.24 2.06
N LYS A 211 -24.44 11.62 2.14
CA LYS A 211 -23.16 12.33 2.26
C LYS A 211 -22.89 13.23 1.04
N GLU A 212 -23.21 12.75 -0.17
CA GLU A 212 -23.06 13.54 -1.38
C GLU A 212 -24.07 14.69 -1.44
N LYS A 213 -25.33 14.47 -1.05
CA LYS A 213 -26.32 15.54 -0.92
C LYS A 213 -25.88 16.60 0.07
N GLU A 214 -25.36 16.20 1.22
CA GLU A 214 -24.86 17.11 2.24
C GLU A 214 -23.64 17.90 1.74
N ARG A 215 -22.71 17.23 1.04
CA ARG A 215 -21.58 17.89 0.38
C ARG A 215 -22.04 18.95 -0.62
N ILE A 216 -23.01 18.63 -1.48
CA ILE A 216 -23.58 19.58 -2.45
C ILE A 216 -24.29 20.74 -1.74
N LYS A 217 -25.07 20.45 -0.69
CA LYS A 217 -25.76 21.45 0.13
C LYS A 217 -24.77 22.42 0.77
N ASN A 218 -23.68 21.91 1.34
CA ASN A 218 -22.63 22.73 1.95
C ASN A 218 -21.92 23.56 0.89
N TRP A 219 -21.59 22.98 -0.27
CA TRP A 219 -21.00 23.72 -1.37
C TRP A 219 -21.91 24.87 -1.85
N HIS A 220 -23.23 24.66 -1.97
CA HIS A 220 -24.19 25.73 -2.29
C HIS A 220 -24.22 26.82 -1.22
N LYS A 221 -24.20 26.46 0.07
CA LYS A 221 -24.20 27.41 1.18
C LYS A 221 -22.94 28.28 1.20
N GLU A 222 -21.79 27.69 0.90
CA GLU A 222 -20.48 28.35 0.87
C GLU A 222 -20.27 29.17 -0.41
N ASN A 223 -20.93 28.82 -1.51
CA ASN A 223 -20.71 29.42 -2.83
C ASN A 223 -22.00 29.98 -3.47
N PRO A 224 -22.76 30.85 -2.80
CA PRO A 224 -24.05 31.34 -3.30
C PRO A 224 -23.92 32.13 -4.61
N LEU A 225 -22.82 32.87 -4.80
CA LEU A 225 -22.58 33.62 -6.03
C LEU A 225 -22.31 32.68 -7.22
N LYS A 226 -21.46 31.66 -7.04
CA LYS A 226 -21.20 30.65 -8.09
C LYS A 226 -22.46 29.87 -8.46
N GLN A 227 -23.29 29.54 -7.47
CA GLN A 227 -24.57 28.87 -7.72
C GLN A 227 -25.47 29.73 -8.63
N ARG A 228 -25.60 31.03 -8.34
CA ARG A 228 -26.39 31.97 -9.18
C ARG A 228 -25.80 32.09 -10.58
N TYR A 229 -24.49 32.25 -10.69
CA TYR A 229 -23.77 32.30 -11.96
C TYR A 229 -24.02 31.06 -12.83
N TYR A 230 -23.87 29.84 -12.29
CA TYR A 230 -24.15 28.62 -13.04
C TYR A 230 -25.63 28.50 -13.42
N SER A 231 -26.55 28.93 -12.54
CA SER A 231 -27.98 28.96 -12.83
C SER A 231 -28.32 29.89 -13.99
N GLN A 232 -27.75 31.10 -14.02
CA GLN A 232 -27.95 32.08 -15.09
C GLN A 232 -27.38 31.61 -16.43
N ARG A 233 -26.19 30.98 -16.45
CA ARG A 233 -25.64 30.36 -17.66
C ARG A 233 -26.54 29.25 -18.18
N ARG A 234 -27.05 28.39 -17.30
CA ARG A 234 -28.01 27.34 -17.67
C ARG A 234 -29.28 27.93 -18.28
N LEU A 235 -29.80 29.02 -17.72
CA LEU A 235 -31.01 29.68 -18.22
C LEU A 235 -30.78 30.35 -19.58
N ALA A 236 -29.66 31.02 -19.79
CA ALA A 236 -29.28 31.57 -21.09
C ALA A 236 -29.21 30.47 -22.16
N ARG A 237 -28.53 29.35 -21.84
CA ARG A 237 -28.45 28.19 -22.72
C ARG A 237 -29.81 27.58 -23.04
N TYR A 238 -30.70 27.47 -22.05
CA TYR A 238 -32.06 26.98 -22.25
C TYR A 238 -32.85 27.88 -23.22
N LYS A 239 -32.56 29.17 -23.24
CA LYS A 239 -33.16 30.16 -24.15
C LYS A 239 -32.41 30.28 -25.49
N SER A 240 -31.46 29.40 -25.77
CA SER A 240 -30.59 29.47 -26.95
C SER A 240 -29.81 30.79 -27.06
N LEU A 241 -29.53 31.43 -25.92
CA LEU A 241 -28.74 32.65 -25.81
C LEU A 241 -27.29 32.34 -25.46
N PRO A 242 -26.33 33.23 -25.82
CA PRO A 242 -24.94 33.06 -25.44
C PRO A 242 -24.75 32.87 -23.93
N ASP A 243 -24.00 31.85 -23.52
CA ASP A 243 -23.65 31.59 -22.12
C ASP A 243 -22.14 31.48 -21.92
N THR A 244 -21.40 32.40 -22.55
CA THR A 244 -19.94 32.36 -22.70
C THR A 244 -19.16 32.90 -21.50
N LEU A 245 -19.82 33.54 -20.53
CA LEU A 245 -19.15 34.11 -19.35
C LEU A 245 -18.32 33.04 -18.62
N THR A 246 -17.02 33.31 -18.43
CA THR A 246 -16.11 32.45 -17.66
C THR A 246 -16.00 32.91 -16.20
N GLU A 247 -15.48 32.05 -15.32
CA GLU A 247 -15.21 32.43 -13.92
C GLU A 247 -14.15 33.53 -13.82
N GLU A 248 -13.14 33.50 -14.69
CA GLU A 248 -12.10 34.53 -14.77
C GLU A 248 -12.66 35.88 -15.21
N GLN A 249 -13.52 35.88 -16.24
CA GLN A 249 -14.22 37.09 -16.68
C GLN A 249 -15.14 37.65 -15.61
N LEU A 250 -15.89 36.79 -14.92
CA LEU A 250 -16.74 37.20 -13.80
C LEU A 250 -15.89 37.86 -12.70
N GLU A 251 -14.79 37.23 -12.29
CA GLU A 251 -13.87 37.80 -11.30
C GLU A 251 -13.29 39.15 -11.78
N GLY A 252 -12.96 39.27 -13.06
CA GLY A 252 -12.56 40.53 -13.69
C GLY A 252 -13.61 41.64 -13.53
N ILE A 253 -14.88 41.35 -13.82
CA ILE A 253 -16.00 42.28 -13.60
C ILE A 253 -16.10 42.67 -12.13
N LEU A 254 -16.03 41.70 -11.22
CA LEU A 254 -16.16 41.96 -9.78
C LEU A 254 -15.01 42.84 -9.26
N ASN A 255 -13.79 42.63 -9.76
CA ASN A 255 -12.63 43.44 -9.40
C ASN A 255 -12.77 44.90 -9.87
N ILE A 256 -13.34 45.15 -11.06
CA ILE A 256 -13.61 46.51 -11.56
C ILE A 256 -14.46 47.31 -10.56
N TYR A 257 -15.42 46.65 -9.91
CA TYR A 257 -16.34 47.28 -8.96
C TYR A 257 -15.99 46.95 -7.49
N GLU A 258 -14.76 46.54 -7.20
CA GLU A 258 -14.27 46.21 -5.85
C GLU A 258 -15.20 45.25 -5.06
N HIS A 259 -15.79 44.26 -5.74
CA HIS A 259 -16.80 43.36 -5.18
C HIS A 259 -17.97 44.11 -4.51
N LYS A 260 -18.45 45.19 -5.14
CA LYS A 260 -19.61 45.97 -4.71
C LYS A 260 -20.60 46.14 -5.86
N CYS A 261 -21.81 46.59 -5.53
CA CYS A 261 -22.76 47.05 -6.52
C CYS A 261 -22.16 48.19 -7.34
N CYS A 262 -22.22 48.09 -8.67
CA CYS A 262 -21.63 49.07 -9.57
C CYS A 262 -22.26 50.47 -9.46
N LEU A 263 -23.50 50.62 -8.96
CA LEU A 263 -24.18 51.92 -8.86
C LEU A 263 -24.16 52.53 -7.46
N THR A 264 -24.30 51.73 -6.40
CA THR A 264 -24.44 52.24 -5.03
C THR A 264 -23.28 51.89 -4.11
N GLY A 265 -22.32 51.06 -4.56
CA GLY A 265 -21.14 50.69 -3.76
C GLY A 265 -21.43 49.75 -2.59
N VAL A 266 -22.65 49.23 -2.44
CA VAL A 266 -22.97 48.26 -1.38
C VAL A 266 -22.35 46.89 -1.65
N THR A 267 -21.90 46.19 -0.62
CA THR A 267 -21.22 44.88 -0.74
C THR A 267 -22.18 43.71 -0.97
N GLU A 268 -23.48 43.86 -0.66
CA GLU A 268 -24.50 42.85 -0.98
C GLU A 268 -25.05 43.07 -2.40
N TYR A 269 -24.58 42.26 -3.35
CA TYR A 269 -24.99 42.32 -4.75
C TYR A 269 -25.41 40.96 -5.33
N THR A 270 -25.96 41.06 -6.52
CA THR A 270 -26.40 39.99 -7.40
C THR A 270 -25.85 40.27 -8.80
N LEU A 271 -25.74 39.23 -9.63
CA LEU A 271 -25.38 39.40 -11.04
C LEU A 271 -26.64 39.74 -11.82
N ASP A 272 -26.64 40.89 -12.48
CA ASP A 272 -27.75 41.37 -13.31
C ASP A 272 -27.33 41.36 -14.78
N HIS A 273 -28.31 41.06 -15.64
CA HIS A 273 -28.17 41.15 -17.09
C HIS A 273 -28.56 42.55 -17.56
N VAL A 274 -27.63 43.28 -18.19
CA VAL A 274 -27.88 44.64 -18.72
C VAL A 274 -29.04 44.63 -19.70
N ILE A 275 -28.98 43.73 -20.68
CA ILE A 275 -30.08 43.29 -21.53
C ILE A 275 -30.68 42.02 -20.89
N PRO A 276 -31.89 42.09 -20.33
CA PRO A 276 -32.54 40.95 -19.70
C PRO A 276 -32.68 39.75 -20.65
N LEU A 277 -32.51 38.53 -20.13
CA LEU A 277 -32.57 37.30 -20.95
C LEU A 277 -33.89 37.11 -21.69
N ASN A 278 -34.99 37.72 -21.26
CA ASN A 278 -36.28 37.62 -21.96
C ASN A 278 -36.40 38.54 -23.18
N ILE A 279 -35.48 39.50 -23.36
CA ILE A 279 -35.41 40.36 -24.55
C ILE A 279 -34.85 39.60 -25.75
N GLY A 280 -33.95 38.64 -25.50
CA GLY A 280 -33.42 37.74 -26.51
C GLY A 280 -32.17 38.22 -27.26
N HIS A 281 -31.74 39.46 -27.02
CA HIS A 281 -30.52 40.02 -27.63
C HIS A 281 -29.29 39.99 -26.71
N GLY A 282 -29.45 39.52 -25.47
CA GLY A 282 -28.37 39.45 -24.48
C GLY A 282 -28.37 38.13 -23.73
N GLY A 283 -27.19 37.49 -23.65
CA GLY A 283 -26.97 36.23 -22.94
C GLY A 283 -26.28 36.41 -21.58
N THR A 284 -25.84 35.33 -20.94
CA THR A 284 -24.96 35.39 -19.77
C THR A 284 -23.50 35.45 -20.24
N THR A 285 -23.06 36.67 -20.59
CA THR A 285 -21.74 36.94 -21.18
C THR A 285 -21.00 38.05 -20.42
N PHE A 286 -19.72 38.24 -20.74
CA PHE A 286 -18.87 39.28 -20.13
C PHE A 286 -19.41 40.70 -20.39
N GLU A 287 -20.00 40.89 -21.56
CA GLU A 287 -20.50 42.15 -22.08
C GLU A 287 -21.86 42.54 -21.48
N ASN A 288 -22.59 41.56 -20.93
CA ASN A 288 -23.98 41.73 -20.51
C ASN A 288 -24.21 41.60 -19.00
N ILE A 289 -23.16 41.41 -18.18
CA ILE A 289 -23.29 41.20 -16.74
C ILE A 289 -22.74 42.38 -15.92
N LEU A 290 -23.48 42.76 -14.87
CA LEU A 290 -23.08 43.74 -13.87
C LEU A 290 -23.38 43.27 -12.43
N PRO A 291 -22.57 43.64 -11.43
CA PRO A 291 -22.95 43.48 -10.04
C PRO A 291 -23.92 44.59 -9.63
N LEU A 292 -25.18 44.25 -9.38
CA LEU A 292 -26.19 45.16 -8.86
C LEU A 292 -26.69 44.71 -7.50
N SER A 293 -26.96 45.66 -6.60
CA SER A 293 -27.58 45.35 -5.32
C SER A 293 -28.90 44.60 -5.53
N ARG A 294 -29.28 43.75 -4.57
CA ARG A 294 -30.51 42.97 -4.69
C ARG A 294 -31.75 43.85 -4.89
N ILE A 295 -31.75 45.03 -4.29
CA ILE A 295 -32.84 46.01 -4.39
C ILE A 295 -32.89 46.61 -5.80
N LEU A 296 -31.73 47.03 -6.34
CA LEU A 296 -31.66 47.62 -7.68
C LEU A 296 -32.02 46.60 -8.76
N ASN A 297 -31.44 45.39 -8.69
CA ASN A 297 -31.76 44.32 -9.63
C ASN A 297 -33.26 43.98 -9.60
N GLY A 298 -33.84 43.86 -8.40
CA GLY A 298 -35.28 43.62 -8.23
C GLY A 298 -36.18 44.78 -8.69
N SER A 299 -35.67 46.01 -8.72
CA SER A 299 -36.36 47.19 -9.25
C SER A 299 -36.26 47.29 -10.78
N LYS A 300 -35.11 46.92 -11.35
CA LYS A 300 -34.84 46.91 -12.78
C LYS A 300 -35.65 45.82 -13.49
N GLN A 301 -35.61 44.59 -12.99
CA GLN A 301 -36.27 43.45 -13.61
C GLN A 301 -35.93 43.34 -15.10
N ASP A 302 -36.94 43.32 -15.96
CA ASP A 302 -36.81 43.26 -17.41
C ASP A 302 -36.94 44.62 -18.11
N LYS A 303 -36.85 45.74 -17.38
CA LYS A 303 -36.93 47.10 -17.93
C LYS A 303 -35.68 47.48 -18.71
N ASN A 304 -35.83 48.43 -19.63
CA ASN A 304 -34.71 49.10 -20.28
C ASN A 304 -33.87 49.82 -19.22
N ILE A 305 -32.57 49.50 -19.16
CA ILE A 305 -31.68 49.98 -18.09
C ILE A 305 -31.58 51.52 -18.04
N PHE A 306 -31.67 52.20 -19.19
CA PHE A 306 -31.60 53.67 -19.27
C PHE A 306 -32.89 54.33 -18.79
N GLU A 307 -34.04 53.80 -19.20
CA GLU A 307 -35.35 54.29 -18.73
C GLU A 307 -35.52 54.04 -17.24
N TRP A 308 -35.16 52.83 -16.80
CA TRP A 308 -35.17 52.46 -15.39
C TRP A 308 -34.32 53.42 -14.57
N ALA A 309 -33.04 53.62 -14.92
CA ALA A 309 -32.14 54.49 -14.16
C ALA A 309 -32.69 55.92 -14.05
N LYS A 310 -33.17 56.50 -15.15
CA LYS A 310 -33.79 57.84 -15.15
C LYS A 310 -35.00 57.94 -14.23
N SER A 311 -35.78 56.87 -14.12
CA SER A 311 -36.99 56.85 -13.28
C SER A 311 -36.71 56.69 -11.78
N VAL A 312 -35.53 56.20 -11.38
CA VAL A 312 -35.28 55.81 -9.98
C VAL A 312 -33.97 56.28 -9.35
N TYR A 313 -33.10 57.01 -10.07
CA TYR A 313 -31.76 57.38 -9.57
C TYR A 313 -31.81 58.15 -8.23
N GLU A 314 -32.72 59.12 -8.11
CA GLU A 314 -32.91 59.91 -6.87
C GLU A 314 -33.39 59.04 -5.71
N LEU A 315 -34.24 58.05 -6.01
CA LEU A 315 -34.86 57.19 -5.00
C LEU A 315 -33.86 56.20 -4.38
N TYR A 316 -32.93 55.67 -5.18
CA TYR A 316 -32.00 54.62 -4.72
C TYR A 316 -30.58 55.12 -4.46
N GLY A 317 -30.34 56.43 -4.49
CA GLY A 317 -29.10 57.03 -4.00
C GLY A 317 -27.90 56.80 -4.92
N PHE A 318 -28.09 56.83 -6.24
CA PHE A 318 -26.99 56.91 -7.21
C PHE A 318 -27.23 58.10 -8.16
N THR A 319 -26.16 58.63 -8.77
CA THR A 319 -26.26 59.76 -9.72
C THR A 319 -26.37 59.24 -11.16
N LEU A 320 -27.05 60.00 -12.04
CA LEU A 320 -27.06 59.69 -13.46
C LEU A 320 -25.67 59.77 -14.09
N GLU A 321 -24.82 60.67 -13.61
CA GLU A 321 -23.42 60.76 -14.03
C GLU A 321 -22.68 59.43 -13.80
N HIS A 322 -22.71 58.92 -12.56
CA HIS A 322 -22.09 57.63 -12.22
C HIS A 322 -22.72 56.47 -12.99
N PHE A 323 -24.04 56.48 -13.18
CA PHE A 323 -24.71 55.50 -14.04
C PHE A 323 -24.18 55.52 -15.48
N TYR A 324 -24.00 56.70 -16.08
CA TYR A 324 -23.46 56.81 -17.43
C TYR A 324 -21.99 56.43 -17.53
N GLU A 325 -21.18 56.63 -16.48
CA GLU A 325 -19.82 56.10 -16.41
C GLU A 325 -19.81 54.58 -16.46
N VAL A 326 -20.65 53.92 -15.65
CA VAL A 326 -20.83 52.46 -15.66
C VAL A 326 -21.27 51.98 -17.04
N MET A 327 -22.27 52.62 -17.65
CA MET A 327 -22.76 52.25 -18.97
C MET A 327 -21.75 52.51 -20.10
N THR A 328 -20.86 53.50 -19.93
CA THR A 328 -19.75 53.73 -20.86
C THR A 328 -18.72 52.62 -20.78
N GLU A 329 -18.44 52.09 -19.59
CA GLU A 329 -17.60 50.89 -19.42
C GLU A 329 -18.25 49.66 -20.08
N VAL A 330 -19.55 49.45 -19.87
CA VAL A 330 -20.29 48.34 -20.51
C VAL A 330 -20.26 48.47 -22.04
N ALA A 331 -20.43 49.69 -22.57
CA ALA A 331 -20.34 49.95 -24.01
C ALA A 331 -18.96 49.55 -24.57
N ARG A 332 -17.88 49.88 -23.86
CA ARG A 332 -16.52 49.47 -24.24
C ARG A 332 -16.36 47.95 -24.26
N ARG A 333 -16.95 47.21 -23.30
CA ARG A 333 -16.96 45.73 -23.34
C ARG A 333 -17.63 45.18 -24.60
N ASN A 334 -18.62 45.90 -25.14
CA ASN A 334 -19.31 45.58 -26.39
C ASN A 334 -18.61 46.14 -27.65
N ASN A 335 -17.44 46.78 -27.53
CA ASN A 335 -16.76 47.49 -28.62
C ASN A 335 -17.61 48.59 -29.27
N MET A 336 -18.42 49.30 -28.48
CA MET A 336 -19.28 50.40 -28.92
C MET A 336 -18.96 51.69 -28.18
N THR A 337 -19.23 52.83 -28.80
CA THR A 337 -19.33 54.10 -28.08
C THR A 337 -20.58 54.11 -27.19
N PHE A 338 -20.63 55.02 -26.21
CA PHE A 338 -21.80 55.15 -25.33
C PHE A 338 -23.10 55.41 -26.12
N SER A 339 -23.06 56.26 -27.15
CA SER A 339 -24.26 56.56 -27.97
C SER A 339 -24.72 55.33 -28.75
N GLU A 340 -23.80 54.64 -29.44
CA GLU A 340 -24.12 53.43 -30.19
C GLU A 340 -24.70 52.34 -29.28
N TYR A 341 -24.10 52.13 -28.10
CA TYR A 341 -24.60 51.14 -27.16
C TYR A 341 -25.97 51.50 -26.61
N ARG A 342 -26.20 52.78 -26.29
CA ARG A 342 -27.52 53.25 -25.85
C ARG A 342 -28.57 52.98 -26.92
N ASP A 343 -28.29 53.36 -28.16
CA ASP A 343 -29.22 53.19 -29.28
C ASP A 343 -29.46 51.69 -29.57
N TYR A 344 -28.43 50.86 -29.46
CA TYR A 344 -28.55 49.39 -29.54
C TYR A 344 -29.47 48.82 -28.45
N ILE A 345 -29.37 49.30 -27.20
CA ILE A 345 -30.25 48.84 -26.12
C ILE A 345 -31.70 49.20 -26.42
N TYR A 346 -32.02 50.42 -26.88
CA TYR A 346 -33.40 50.75 -27.28
C TYR A 346 -33.87 49.87 -28.43
N TRP A 347 -33.04 49.66 -29.45
CA TRP A 347 -33.36 48.77 -30.56
C TRP A 347 -33.66 47.33 -30.09
N CYS A 348 -32.89 46.78 -29.13
CA CYS A 348 -33.14 45.45 -28.57
C CYS A 348 -34.54 45.33 -27.97
N PHE A 349 -35.00 46.37 -27.27
CA PHE A 349 -36.31 46.40 -26.62
C PHE A 349 -37.46 46.56 -27.62
N GLU A 350 -37.25 47.35 -28.68
CA GLU A 350 -38.20 47.49 -29.79
C GLU A 350 -38.30 46.22 -30.65
N ASN A 351 -37.21 45.44 -30.73
CA ASN A 351 -37.09 44.26 -31.61
C ASN A 351 -37.00 42.95 -30.82
N LYS A 352 -37.74 42.82 -29.72
CA LYS A 352 -37.71 41.64 -28.84
C LYS A 352 -37.88 40.32 -29.60
N ILE A 353 -37.00 39.35 -29.32
CA ILE A 353 -37.11 37.99 -29.89
C ILE A 353 -38.07 37.15 -29.03
N ASN A 354 -39.02 36.48 -29.66
CA ASN A 354 -39.85 35.48 -29.01
C ASN A 354 -39.04 34.19 -28.79
N LEU A 355 -38.51 34.04 -27.58
CA LEU A 355 -37.61 32.92 -27.19
C LEU A 355 -38.35 31.60 -26.89
N ILE A 356 -39.63 31.49 -27.27
CA ILE A 356 -40.46 30.30 -27.06
C ILE A 356 -41.22 30.02 -28.36
N GLU A 357 -40.51 29.49 -29.35
CA GLU A 357 -41.05 28.51 -30.29
C GLU A 357 -39.94 27.45 -30.46
N ASP A 358 -40.32 26.18 -30.33
CA ASP A 358 -39.50 24.97 -30.46
C ASP A 358 -38.62 24.54 -29.27
N ASN A 359 -39.25 23.79 -28.35
CA ASN A 359 -38.76 22.49 -27.87
C ASN A 359 -39.89 21.63 -27.30
#